data_AF-A0A949HLH3-F1
#
_entry.id   AF-A0A949HLH3-F1
#
_cell.length_a   1.000
_cell.length_b   1.000
_cell.length_c   1.000
_cell.angle_alpha   90.00
_cell.angle_beta   90.00
_cell.angle_gamma   90.00
#
_symmetry.space_group_name_H-M   'P 1'
#
loop_
_entity.id
_entity.type
_entity.pdbx_description
1 polymer ?
#
loop_
_entity_poly.entity_id
_entity_poly.type
_entity_poly.pdbx_seq_one_letter_code
_entity_poly.pdbx_strand_id
1 'polypeptide(L)'
;MRTGLVLSLAFVAVCTGLVTGHFAKADDREEIKLRIVEIKKQAAQLLEQGRKDKAAGLLREQEELMKRLDGMNSQERPQGRGPNPEQMEKLHKAMQQVHHLRVASEHLKHAGMHDMAMDLMHRAEDIEQDLRNAKEKIAMQSRSEKEPPREQPRRDLPRKEQPERNRPESRGDVRGPEAFIADMQKQLNELRAENRELRMMIEKIANGIRQSDKPQRDKPEWERPKN
;
A
#
# COMPACT_ATOMS: atom_id res chain seq x y z
N MET A 1 -3.92 23.39 -77.18
CA MET A 1 -4.46 23.53 -75.81
C MET A 1 -4.73 22.16 -75.23
N ARG A 2 -3.98 21.76 -74.20
CA ARG A 2 -4.30 20.75 -73.16
C ARG A 2 -3.02 20.43 -72.39
N THR A 3 -2.66 21.33 -71.48
CA THR A 3 -1.69 21.11 -70.41
C THR A 3 -2.48 21.13 -69.11
N GLY A 4 -2.27 20.14 -68.25
CA GLY A 4 -2.65 20.21 -66.84
C GLY A 4 -3.53 19.05 -66.39
N LEU A 5 -2.90 17.97 -65.92
CA LEU A 5 -3.42 17.14 -64.82
C LEU A 5 -2.41 16.06 -64.39
N VAL A 6 -1.22 16.46 -63.94
CA VAL A 6 -0.34 15.52 -63.21
C VAL A 6 0.43 16.29 -62.14
N LEU A 7 -0.23 16.64 -61.03
CA LEU A 7 0.44 17.13 -59.81
C LEU A 7 -0.58 17.14 -58.66
N SER A 8 -1.05 15.97 -58.22
CA SER A 8 -1.90 15.89 -57.02
C SER A 8 -1.90 14.51 -56.36
N LEU A 9 -0.75 13.85 -56.23
CA LEU A 9 -0.70 12.55 -55.53
C LEU A 9 0.59 12.29 -54.75
N ALA A 10 1.38 13.32 -54.46
CA ALA A 10 2.64 13.17 -53.71
C ALA A 10 2.70 13.94 -52.37
N PHE A 11 1.64 14.66 -51.96
CA PHE A 11 1.71 15.53 -50.77
C PHE A 11 0.83 15.10 -49.58
N VAL A 12 0.09 13.98 -49.67
CA VAL A 12 -0.78 13.51 -48.57
C VAL A 12 -0.13 12.40 -47.72
N ALA A 13 0.98 11.80 -48.18
CA ALA A 13 1.62 10.68 -47.48
C ALA A 13 2.69 11.08 -46.43
N VAL A 14 2.84 12.38 -46.11
CA VAL A 14 3.85 12.87 -45.14
C VAL A 14 3.22 13.35 -43.82
N CYS A 15 1.88 13.46 -43.73
CA CYS A 15 1.21 13.99 -42.52
C CYS A 15 0.49 12.95 -41.65
N THR A 16 0.50 11.66 -42.00
CA THR A 16 -0.11 10.57 -41.22
C THR A 16 0.90 9.68 -40.50
N GLY A 17 2.14 10.12 -40.32
CA GLY A 17 3.20 9.33 -39.66
C GLY A 17 3.49 9.68 -38.19
N LEU A 18 2.88 10.73 -37.63
CA LEU A 18 3.36 11.34 -36.37
C LEU A 18 2.37 11.28 -35.18
N VAL A 19 1.30 10.49 -35.25
CA VAL A 19 0.26 10.44 -34.19
C VAL A 19 0.05 9.05 -33.57
N THR A 20 0.78 8.01 -33.99
CA THR A 20 0.63 6.64 -33.43
C THR A 20 1.62 6.29 -32.33
N GLY A 21 2.24 7.28 -31.68
CA GLY A 21 3.29 7.03 -30.69
C GLY A 21 2.86 6.78 -29.24
N HIS A 22 1.59 6.94 -28.87
CA HIS A 22 1.18 6.93 -27.44
C HIS A 22 0.08 5.93 -27.05
N PHE A 23 -0.55 5.23 -28.00
CA PHE A 23 -1.65 4.28 -27.68
C PHE A 23 -1.26 2.81 -27.59
N ALA A 24 -0.11 2.38 -28.14
CA ALA A 24 0.29 0.96 -28.11
C ALA A 24 0.75 0.47 -26.72
N LYS A 25 1.19 1.38 -25.84
CA LYS A 25 1.85 0.99 -24.58
C LYS A 25 0.89 0.60 -23.44
N ALA A 26 -0.35 1.06 -23.51
CA ALA A 26 -1.39 0.71 -22.53
C ALA A 26 -1.98 -0.68 -22.81
N ASP A 27 -2.07 -1.07 -24.09
CA ASP A 27 -2.59 -2.36 -24.53
C ASP A 27 -1.66 -3.51 -24.10
N ASP A 28 -0.35 -3.36 -24.34
CA ASP A 28 0.68 -4.34 -23.94
C ASP A 28 0.65 -4.66 -22.44
N ARG A 29 0.30 -3.67 -21.60
CA ARG A 29 0.26 -3.83 -20.13
C ARG A 29 -0.91 -4.67 -19.66
N GLU A 30 -2.10 -4.43 -20.21
CA GLU A 30 -3.29 -5.22 -19.89
C GLU A 30 -3.17 -6.64 -20.45
N GLU A 31 -2.56 -6.80 -21.62
CA GLU A 31 -2.24 -8.10 -22.20
C GLU A 31 -1.31 -8.91 -21.29
N ILE A 32 -0.25 -8.31 -20.76
CA ILE A 32 0.67 -8.96 -19.82
C ILE A 32 -0.06 -9.40 -18.53
N LYS A 33 -0.96 -8.58 -18.00
CA LYS A 33 -1.76 -8.93 -16.80
C LYS A 33 -2.67 -10.12 -17.05
N LEU A 34 -3.39 -10.11 -18.18
CA LEU A 34 -4.26 -11.22 -18.57
C LEU A 34 -3.46 -12.52 -18.73
N ARG A 35 -2.27 -12.45 -19.35
CA ARG A 35 -1.40 -13.60 -19.52
C ARG A 35 -0.87 -14.17 -18.20
N ILE A 36 -0.53 -13.31 -17.24
CA ILE A 36 -0.13 -13.73 -15.88
C ILE A 36 -1.26 -14.50 -15.17
N VAL A 37 -2.51 -14.03 -15.29
CA VAL A 37 -3.67 -14.70 -14.70
C VAL A 37 -3.92 -16.06 -15.36
N GLU A 38 -3.80 -16.13 -16.68
CA GLU A 38 -3.95 -17.37 -17.43
C GLU A 38 -2.88 -18.41 -17.09
N ILE A 39 -1.61 -18.00 -17.03
CA ILE A 39 -0.48 -18.84 -16.64
C ILE A 39 -0.66 -19.36 -15.20
N LYS A 40 -1.13 -18.52 -14.28
CA LYS A 40 -1.41 -18.93 -12.90
C LYS A 40 -2.50 -20.01 -12.82
N LYS A 41 -3.55 -19.89 -13.65
CA LYS A 41 -4.62 -20.89 -13.74
C LYS A 41 -4.11 -22.21 -14.31
N GLN A 42 -3.27 -22.16 -15.35
CA GLN A 42 -2.67 -23.35 -15.96
C GLN A 42 -1.66 -24.04 -15.02
N ALA A 43 -0.86 -23.26 -14.29
CA ALA A 43 0.07 -23.79 -13.29
C ALA A 43 -0.67 -24.48 -12.14
N ALA A 44 -1.78 -23.91 -11.65
CA ALA A 44 -2.61 -24.53 -10.62
C ALA A 44 -3.19 -25.89 -11.08
N GLN A 45 -3.72 -25.96 -12.31
CA GLN A 45 -4.23 -27.21 -12.89
C GLN A 45 -3.13 -28.27 -13.08
N LEU A 46 -1.91 -27.85 -13.44
CA LEU A 46 -0.77 -28.78 -13.58
C LEU A 46 -0.25 -29.27 -12.23
N LEU A 47 -0.34 -28.47 -11.18
CA LEU A 47 -0.03 -28.89 -9.81
C LEU A 47 -1.05 -29.90 -9.29
N GLU A 48 -2.34 -29.70 -9.56
CA GLU A 48 -3.41 -30.66 -9.23
C GLU A 48 -3.22 -32.00 -9.97
N GLN A 49 -2.73 -31.96 -11.21
CA GLN A 49 -2.39 -33.15 -12.00
C GLN A 49 -1.03 -33.79 -11.63
N GLY A 50 -0.33 -33.27 -10.61
CA GLY A 50 0.96 -33.79 -10.15
C GLY A 50 2.14 -33.50 -11.08
N ARG A 51 1.95 -32.70 -12.14
CA ARG A 51 2.98 -32.33 -13.13
C ARG A 51 3.77 -31.09 -12.67
N LYS A 52 4.51 -31.27 -11.57
CA LYS A 52 5.24 -30.20 -10.88
C LYS A 52 6.30 -29.51 -11.76
N ASP A 53 6.97 -30.25 -12.64
CA ASP A 53 8.03 -29.69 -13.50
C ASP A 53 7.48 -28.70 -14.55
N LYS A 54 6.30 -29.01 -15.11
CA LYS A 54 5.63 -28.12 -16.08
C LYS A 54 5.00 -26.90 -15.41
N ALA A 55 4.45 -27.09 -14.20
CA ALA A 55 3.97 -25.98 -13.39
C ALA A 55 5.11 -25.03 -13.00
N ALA A 56 6.29 -25.56 -12.64
CA ALA A 56 7.47 -24.75 -12.34
C ALA A 56 7.96 -23.93 -13.54
N GLY A 57 7.89 -24.49 -14.76
CA GLY A 57 8.17 -23.75 -15.99
C GLY A 57 7.23 -22.56 -16.19
N LEU A 58 5.93 -22.78 -16.05
CA LEU A 58 4.92 -21.72 -16.15
C LEU A 58 5.07 -20.64 -15.08
N LEU A 59 5.43 -21.00 -13.84
CA LEU A 59 5.67 -20.03 -12.78
C LEU A 59 6.91 -19.16 -13.04
N ARG A 60 7.93 -19.68 -13.73
CA ARG A 60 9.08 -18.87 -14.17
C ARG A 60 8.69 -17.87 -15.26
N GLU A 61 7.88 -18.27 -16.23
CA GLU A 61 7.34 -17.36 -17.25
C GLU A 61 6.45 -16.28 -16.61
N GLN A 62 5.67 -16.65 -15.59
CA GLN A 62 4.89 -15.69 -14.81
C GLN A 62 5.78 -14.64 -14.13
N GLU A 63 6.89 -15.08 -13.54
CA GLU A 63 7.85 -14.20 -12.86
C GLU A 63 8.53 -13.24 -13.84
N GLU A 64 8.92 -13.70 -15.03
CA GLU A 64 9.47 -12.86 -16.09
C GLU A 64 8.47 -11.81 -16.59
N LEU A 65 7.21 -12.19 -16.77
CA LEU A 65 6.14 -11.26 -17.14
C LEU A 65 5.84 -10.24 -16.04
N MET A 66 5.85 -10.65 -14.77
CA MET A 66 5.73 -9.73 -13.64
C MET A 66 6.91 -8.76 -13.57
N LYS A 67 8.14 -9.23 -13.82
CA LYS A 67 9.33 -8.39 -13.88
C LYS A 67 9.26 -7.38 -15.03
N ARG A 68 8.73 -7.79 -16.19
CA ARG A 68 8.48 -6.91 -17.33
C ARG A 68 7.39 -5.87 -17.01
N LEU A 69 6.31 -6.28 -16.34
CA LEU A 69 5.25 -5.39 -15.87
C LEU A 69 5.78 -4.36 -14.86
N ASP A 70 6.67 -4.78 -13.96
CA ASP A 70 7.30 -3.90 -12.98
C ASP A 70 8.28 -2.90 -13.63
N GLY A 71 9.06 -3.36 -14.62
CA GLY A 71 9.89 -2.48 -15.46
C GLY A 71 9.08 -1.44 -16.23
N MET A 72 7.90 -1.81 -16.73
CA MET A 72 6.96 -0.88 -17.38
C MET A 72 6.35 0.12 -16.38
N ASN A 73 5.99 -0.33 -15.17
CA ASN A 73 5.50 0.54 -14.09
C ASN A 73 6.58 1.53 -13.61
N SER A 74 7.85 1.12 -13.66
CA SER A 74 9.01 1.95 -13.32
C SER A 74 9.27 3.07 -14.34
N GLN A 75 8.76 2.91 -15.57
CA GLN A 75 8.90 3.89 -16.64
C GLN A 75 7.80 4.97 -16.60
N GLU A 76 6.65 4.71 -15.98
CA GLU A 76 5.56 5.68 -15.76
C GLU A 76 5.69 6.50 -14.47
N ARG A 77 6.59 6.11 -13.57
CA ARG A 77 6.95 6.93 -12.42
C ARG A 77 8.29 7.61 -12.73
N PRO A 78 8.38 8.95 -12.73
CA PRO A 78 9.67 9.57 -12.52
C PRO A 78 10.22 8.93 -11.25
N GLN A 79 11.46 8.44 -11.28
CA GLN A 79 12.21 8.07 -10.09
C GLN A 79 12.34 9.31 -9.21
N GLY A 80 11.25 9.72 -8.57
CA GLY A 80 11.27 10.57 -7.40
C GLY A 80 11.93 9.69 -6.37
N ARG A 81 13.21 9.95 -6.14
CA ARG A 81 13.98 9.43 -5.03
C ARG A 81 13.05 9.46 -3.83
N GLY A 82 12.58 8.29 -3.40
CA GLY A 82 11.71 8.20 -2.24
C GLY A 82 12.38 8.88 -1.05
N PRO A 83 11.62 9.29 -0.02
CA PRO A 83 12.21 9.79 1.22
C PRO A 83 13.37 8.86 1.63
N ASN A 84 14.54 9.43 1.92
CA ASN A 84 15.72 8.64 2.27
C ASN A 84 15.33 7.63 3.37
N PRO A 85 15.63 6.31 3.23
CA PRO A 85 15.25 5.30 4.21
C PRO A 85 15.62 5.69 5.66
N GLU A 86 16.75 6.38 5.85
CA GLU A 86 17.16 6.89 7.17
C GLU A 86 16.21 7.97 7.73
N GLN A 87 15.68 8.85 6.88
CA GLN A 87 14.69 9.87 7.28
C GLN A 87 13.37 9.22 7.66
N MET A 88 12.98 8.16 6.95
CA MET A 88 11.75 7.43 7.22
C MET A 88 11.83 6.65 8.54
N GLU A 89 12.98 6.09 8.86
CA GLU A 89 13.22 5.45 10.17
C GLU A 89 13.15 6.47 11.32
N LYS A 90 13.77 7.65 11.16
CA LYS A 90 13.70 8.74 12.14
C LYS A 90 12.26 9.22 12.36
N LEU A 91 11.49 9.35 11.28
CA LEU A 91 10.06 9.71 11.34
C LEU A 91 9.26 8.65 12.11
N HIS A 92 9.51 7.37 11.84
CA HIS A 92 8.82 6.27 12.52
C HIS A 92 9.14 6.21 14.02
N LYS A 93 10.42 6.37 14.40
CA LYS A 93 10.83 6.43 15.82
C LYS A 93 10.17 7.61 16.56
N ALA A 94 10.11 8.78 15.93
CA ALA A 94 9.45 9.94 16.50
C ALA A 94 7.93 9.73 16.66
N MET A 95 7.27 9.09 15.70
CA MET A 95 5.85 8.72 15.83
C MET A 95 5.60 7.75 16.99
N GLN A 96 6.46 6.75 17.17
CA GLN A 96 6.39 5.84 18.31
C GLN A 96 6.60 6.58 19.63
N GLN A 97 7.55 7.51 19.69
CA GLN A 97 7.79 8.34 20.87
C GLN A 97 6.57 9.16 21.26
N VAL A 98 5.91 9.84 20.30
CA VAL A 98 4.65 10.57 20.52
C VAL A 98 3.58 9.65 21.10
N HIS A 99 3.44 8.45 20.53
CA HIS A 99 2.46 7.48 21.01
C HIS A 99 2.73 7.07 22.46
N HIS A 100 3.97 6.77 22.82
CA HIS A 100 4.34 6.44 24.19
C HIS A 100 4.10 7.59 25.17
N LEU A 101 4.41 8.83 24.76
CA LEU A 101 4.15 10.01 25.59
C LEU A 101 2.64 10.19 25.85
N ARG A 102 1.78 9.98 24.85
CA ARG A 102 0.33 10.03 25.03
C ARG A 102 -0.20 8.94 25.95
N VAL A 103 0.26 7.70 25.80
CA VAL A 103 -0.17 6.62 26.70
C VAL A 103 0.31 6.89 28.13
N ALA A 104 1.54 7.36 28.30
CA ALA A 104 2.06 7.73 29.61
C ALA A 104 1.28 8.90 30.22
N SER A 105 0.96 9.95 29.46
CA SER A 105 0.17 11.09 29.95
C SER A 105 -1.22 10.67 30.38
N GLU A 106 -1.87 9.77 29.64
CA GLU A 106 -3.16 9.20 30.05
C GLU A 106 -3.03 8.44 31.37
N HIS A 107 -2.01 7.58 31.53
CA HIS A 107 -1.80 6.88 32.80
C HIS A 107 -1.54 7.85 33.98
N LEU A 108 -0.75 8.91 33.76
CA LEU A 108 -0.51 9.94 34.78
C LEU A 108 -1.79 10.71 35.15
N LYS A 109 -2.64 11.00 34.16
CA LYS A 109 -3.95 11.63 34.39
C LYS A 109 -4.86 10.75 35.25
N HIS A 110 -4.92 9.45 34.97
CA HIS A 110 -5.68 8.49 35.78
C HIS A 110 -5.09 8.34 37.21
N ALA A 111 -3.78 8.52 37.37
CA ALA A 111 -3.12 8.54 38.66
C ALA A 111 -3.25 9.88 39.42
N GLY A 112 -3.98 10.86 38.87
CA GLY A 112 -4.19 12.17 39.48
C GLY A 112 -3.04 13.16 39.31
N MET A 113 -1.97 12.79 38.58
CA MET A 113 -0.79 13.62 38.34
C MET A 113 -0.96 14.48 37.09
N HIS A 114 -1.91 15.41 37.15
CA HIS A 114 -2.37 16.21 35.99
C HIS A 114 -1.27 17.12 35.42
N ASP A 115 -0.45 17.75 36.27
CA ASP A 115 0.60 18.68 35.81
C ASP A 115 1.65 17.95 34.96
N MET A 116 2.12 16.79 35.43
CA MET A 116 3.06 15.96 34.66
C MET A 116 2.43 15.38 33.39
N ALA A 117 1.14 15.07 33.42
CA ALA A 117 0.42 14.63 32.22
C ALA A 117 0.37 15.75 31.15
N MET A 118 0.14 16.99 31.56
CA MET A 118 0.15 18.17 30.68
C MET A 118 1.53 18.41 30.07
N ASP A 119 2.60 18.31 30.87
CA ASP A 119 3.98 18.47 30.37
C ASP A 119 4.33 17.42 29.29
N LEU A 120 3.91 16.15 29.50
CA LEU A 120 4.12 15.10 28.50
C LEU A 120 3.29 15.32 27.24
N MET A 121 2.06 15.86 27.36
CA MET A 121 1.23 16.19 26.21
C MET A 121 1.82 17.32 25.39
N HIS A 122 2.27 18.42 26.02
CA HIS A 122 2.95 19.50 25.31
C HIS A 122 4.19 19.01 24.58
N ARG A 123 4.99 18.17 25.24
CA ARG A 123 6.16 17.55 24.59
C ARG A 123 5.79 16.67 23.40
N ALA A 124 4.67 15.95 23.48
CA ALA A 124 4.17 15.15 22.36
C ALA A 124 3.70 16.05 21.19
N GLU A 125 3.04 17.16 21.48
CA GLU A 125 2.58 18.14 20.49
C GLU A 125 3.75 18.81 19.75
N ASP A 126 4.81 19.19 20.47
CA ASP A 126 6.03 19.76 19.87
C ASP A 126 6.65 18.79 18.86
N ILE A 127 6.79 17.52 19.24
CA ILE A 127 7.34 16.48 18.36
C ILE A 127 6.42 16.24 17.16
N GLU A 128 5.10 16.25 17.33
CA GLU A 128 4.17 16.13 16.20
C GLU A 128 4.25 17.30 15.24
N GLN A 129 4.43 18.52 15.77
CA GLN A 129 4.59 19.71 14.95
C GLN A 129 5.88 19.64 14.13
N ASP A 130 6.98 19.19 14.74
CA ASP A 130 8.24 18.93 14.04
C ASP A 130 8.07 17.85 12.96
N LEU A 131 7.31 16.79 13.23
CA LEU A 131 7.01 15.76 12.24
C LEU A 131 6.18 16.30 11.06
N ARG A 132 5.19 17.16 11.33
CA ARG A 132 4.40 17.83 10.29
C ARG A 132 5.31 18.71 9.41
N ASN A 133 6.15 19.53 10.03
CA ASN A 133 7.11 20.40 9.34
C ASN A 133 8.12 19.59 8.51
N ALA A 134 8.65 18.50 9.05
CA ALA A 134 9.60 17.63 8.36
C ALA A 134 8.93 16.94 7.15
N LYS A 135 7.71 16.44 7.31
CA LYS A 135 6.94 15.82 6.23
C LYS A 135 6.63 16.82 5.11
N GLU A 136 6.28 18.05 5.46
CA GLU A 136 6.05 19.12 4.49
C GLU A 136 7.33 19.46 3.71
N LYS A 137 8.48 19.58 4.39
CA LYS A 137 9.78 19.79 3.72
C LYS A 137 10.11 18.68 2.72
N ILE A 138 9.89 17.42 3.08
CA ILE A 138 10.09 16.26 2.18
C ILE A 138 9.12 16.33 0.99
N ALA A 139 7.86 16.72 1.22
CA ALA A 139 6.87 16.91 0.17
C ALA A 139 7.23 18.07 -0.78
N MET A 140 7.82 19.16 -0.27
CA MET A 140 8.29 20.29 -1.08
C MET A 140 9.53 19.94 -1.91
N GLN A 141 10.48 19.19 -1.34
CA GLN A 141 11.67 18.71 -2.05
C GLN A 141 11.28 17.79 -3.22
N SER A 142 10.39 16.84 -2.98
CA SER A 142 9.89 15.93 -4.02
C SER A 142 9.04 16.62 -5.12
N ARG A 143 8.46 17.80 -4.83
CA ARG A 143 7.80 18.65 -5.85
C ARG A 143 8.79 19.49 -6.64
N SER A 144 9.79 20.08 -5.99
CA SER A 144 10.76 20.99 -6.62
C SER A 144 11.69 20.25 -7.59
N GLU A 145 11.95 18.96 -7.39
CA GLU A 145 12.72 18.14 -8.35
C GLU A 145 11.93 17.76 -9.63
N LYS A 146 10.61 18.03 -9.71
CA LYS A 146 9.75 17.64 -10.84
C LYS A 146 9.36 18.78 -11.80
N GLU A 147 9.75 20.03 -11.53
CA GLU A 147 9.43 21.17 -12.42
C GLU A 147 10.70 21.73 -13.07
N PRO A 148 10.88 21.65 -14.41
CA PRO A 148 11.75 22.59 -15.10
C PRO A 148 11.09 23.99 -15.03
N PRO A 149 11.87 25.09 -15.10
CA PRO A 149 11.33 26.45 -14.98
C PRO A 149 10.33 26.70 -16.11
N ARG A 150 9.04 26.70 -15.80
CA ARG A 150 8.04 27.28 -16.69
C ARG A 150 8.15 28.79 -16.52
N GLU A 151 8.92 29.43 -17.38
CA GLU A 151 8.66 30.82 -17.75
C GLU A 151 7.17 30.91 -18.11
N GLN A 152 6.37 31.55 -17.27
CA GLN A 152 5.01 31.91 -17.60
C GLN A 152 5.07 33.16 -18.49
N PRO A 153 4.66 33.12 -19.77
CA PRO A 153 4.27 34.35 -20.42
C PRO A 153 2.95 34.77 -19.78
N ARG A 154 2.95 35.91 -19.09
CA ARG A 154 1.72 36.65 -18.77
C ARG A 154 0.91 36.76 -20.07
N ARG A 155 -0.20 36.04 -20.16
CA ARG A 155 -1.25 36.32 -21.13
C ARG A 155 -2.45 36.84 -20.37
N ASP A 156 -2.54 38.17 -20.35
CA ASP A 156 -3.79 38.88 -20.18
C ASP A 156 -4.75 38.42 -21.28
N LEU A 157 -5.81 37.71 -20.93
CA LEU A 157 -6.95 37.46 -21.83
C LEU A 157 -8.26 37.61 -21.04
N PRO A 158 -9.27 38.25 -21.66
CA PRO A 158 -10.44 38.76 -20.98
C PRO A 158 -11.44 37.65 -20.66
N ARG A 159 -12.07 37.81 -19.49
CA ARG A 159 -13.18 37.03 -18.95
C ARG A 159 -14.33 36.96 -19.95
N LYS A 160 -14.44 35.85 -20.69
CA LYS A 160 -15.67 35.44 -21.35
C LYS A 160 -16.41 34.48 -20.44
N GLU A 161 -17.58 34.92 -20.01
CA GLU A 161 -18.60 34.12 -19.33
C GLU A 161 -18.86 32.83 -20.12
N GLN A 162 -18.65 31.69 -19.46
CA GLN A 162 -19.17 30.41 -19.94
C GLN A 162 -20.34 30.00 -19.04
N PRO A 163 -21.44 29.50 -19.62
CA PRO A 163 -22.63 29.10 -18.88
C PRO A 163 -22.39 27.80 -18.12
N GLU A 164 -23.05 27.66 -16.97
CA GLU A 164 -23.03 26.49 -16.10
C GLU A 164 -23.22 25.19 -16.89
N ARG A 165 -22.14 24.41 -17.00
CA ARG A 165 -22.23 23.01 -17.39
C ARG A 165 -22.63 22.22 -16.16
N ASN A 166 -23.88 21.76 -16.19
CA ASN A 166 -24.40 20.66 -15.38
C ASN A 166 -23.35 19.57 -15.22
N ARG A 167 -22.88 19.43 -13.98
CA ARG A 167 -21.97 18.36 -13.56
C ARG A 167 -22.81 17.08 -13.50
N PRO A 168 -22.49 16.01 -14.25
CA PRO A 168 -23.15 14.74 -14.04
C PRO A 168 -22.70 14.22 -12.68
N GLU A 169 -23.66 14.05 -11.78
CA GLU A 169 -23.47 13.30 -10.55
C GLU A 169 -22.91 11.93 -10.94
N SER A 170 -21.66 11.71 -10.55
CA SER A 170 -21.04 10.40 -10.60
C SER A 170 -21.79 9.54 -9.58
N ARG A 171 -22.84 8.84 -10.03
CA ARG A 171 -23.38 7.64 -9.36
C ARG A 171 -22.31 6.56 -9.43
N GLY A 172 -21.24 6.74 -8.68
CA GLY A 172 -20.51 5.64 -8.11
C GLY A 172 -21.38 5.07 -7.00
N ASP A 173 -21.54 3.76 -6.98
CA ASP A 173 -22.17 3.00 -5.91
C ASP A 173 -21.29 3.12 -4.65
N VAL A 174 -21.33 4.29 -4.02
CA VAL A 174 -20.57 4.59 -2.82
C VAL A 174 -21.36 4.00 -1.67
N ARG A 175 -20.98 2.79 -1.23
CA ARG A 175 -21.19 2.38 0.16
C ARG A 175 -20.75 3.57 1.02
N GLY A 176 -21.71 4.24 1.64
CA GLY A 176 -21.47 5.47 2.37
C GLY A 176 -20.37 5.29 3.41
N PRO A 177 -19.73 6.38 3.86
CA PRO A 177 -18.68 6.32 4.88
C PRO A 177 -19.11 5.53 6.12
N GLU A 178 -20.41 5.53 6.45
CA GLU A 178 -20.98 4.72 7.53
C GLU A 178 -20.90 3.20 7.30
N ALA A 179 -21.12 2.73 6.07
CA ALA A 179 -21.00 1.31 5.73
C ALA A 179 -19.54 0.84 5.77
N PHE A 180 -18.61 1.70 5.38
CA PHE A 180 -17.18 1.45 5.54
C PHE A 180 -16.77 1.42 7.01
N ILE A 181 -17.24 2.38 7.81
CA ILE A 181 -16.98 2.41 9.26
C ILE A 181 -17.55 1.17 9.95
N ALA A 182 -18.76 0.74 9.59
CA ALA A 182 -19.39 -0.46 10.15
C ALA A 182 -18.61 -1.75 9.81
N ASP A 183 -18.13 -1.88 8.56
CA ASP A 183 -17.31 -3.03 8.16
C ASP A 183 -15.97 -3.06 8.90
N MET A 184 -15.34 -1.89 9.06
CA MET A 184 -14.09 -1.77 9.80
C MET A 184 -14.27 -2.05 11.30
N GLN A 185 -15.39 -1.61 11.88
CA GLN A 185 -15.75 -1.91 13.28
C GLN A 185 -16.00 -3.41 13.48
N LYS A 186 -16.60 -4.07 12.49
CA LYS A 186 -16.81 -5.52 12.48
C LYS A 186 -15.46 -6.26 12.48
N GLN A 187 -14.54 -5.88 11.60
CA GLN A 187 -13.19 -6.45 11.55
C GLN A 187 -12.43 -6.27 12.87
N LEU A 188 -12.54 -5.10 13.50
CA LEU A 188 -11.92 -4.86 14.82
C LEU A 188 -12.51 -5.76 15.92
N ASN A 189 -13.82 -6.01 15.89
CA ASN A 189 -14.47 -6.88 16.86
C ASN A 189 -14.08 -8.35 16.67
N GLU A 190 -13.93 -8.79 15.42
CA GLU A 190 -13.45 -10.14 15.06
C GLU A 190 -12.01 -10.35 15.53
N LEU A 191 -11.10 -9.44 15.20
CA LEU A 191 -9.71 -9.47 15.70
C LEU A 191 -9.61 -9.46 17.23
N ARG A 192 -10.50 -8.73 17.92
CA ARG A 192 -10.57 -8.75 19.38
C ARG A 192 -11.06 -10.09 19.92
N ALA A 193 -11.99 -10.75 19.23
CA ALA A 193 -12.47 -12.06 19.61
C ALA A 193 -11.37 -13.12 19.44
N GLU A 194 -10.69 -13.13 18.29
CA GLU A 194 -9.55 -14.02 18.04
C GLU A 194 -8.43 -13.81 19.07
N ASN A 195 -8.11 -12.56 19.42
CA ASN A 195 -7.12 -12.28 20.46
C ASN A 195 -7.53 -12.81 21.84
N ARG A 196 -8.83 -12.85 22.17
CA ARG A 196 -9.30 -13.49 23.42
C ARG A 196 -9.13 -15.00 23.37
N GLU A 197 -9.45 -15.63 22.24
CA GLU A 197 -9.28 -17.07 22.06
C GLU A 197 -7.81 -17.49 22.13
N LEU A 198 -6.92 -16.75 21.48
CA LEU A 198 -5.48 -16.98 21.55
C LEU A 198 -4.96 -16.87 22.98
N ARG A 199 -5.44 -15.89 23.76
CA ARG A 199 -5.09 -15.78 25.19
C ARG A 199 -5.54 -16.99 25.98
N MET A 200 -6.77 -17.48 25.77
CA MET A 200 -7.24 -18.70 26.42
C MET A 200 -6.43 -19.93 26.01
N MET A 201 -6.02 -20.02 24.74
CA MET A 201 -5.19 -21.13 24.26
C MET A 201 -3.80 -21.11 24.90
N ILE A 202 -3.17 -19.93 24.98
CA ILE A 202 -1.88 -19.74 25.66
C ILE A 202 -2.01 -20.13 27.14
N GLU A 203 -3.08 -19.74 27.82
CA GLU A 203 -3.31 -20.10 29.21
C GLU A 203 -3.49 -21.62 29.40
N LYS A 204 -4.23 -22.29 28.50
CA LYS A 204 -4.36 -23.75 28.49
C LYS A 204 -3.02 -24.44 28.30
N ILE A 205 -2.19 -23.96 27.38
CA ILE A 205 -0.84 -24.51 27.13
C ILE A 205 0.04 -24.29 28.37
N ALA A 206 0.06 -23.08 28.93
CA ALA A 206 0.81 -22.78 30.14
C ALA A 206 0.39 -23.66 31.34
N ASN A 207 -0.91 -23.89 31.50
CA ASN A 207 -1.44 -24.78 32.53
C ASN A 207 -1.09 -26.26 32.27
N GLY A 208 -1.12 -26.70 31.02
CA GLY A 208 -0.68 -28.04 30.63
C GLY A 208 0.80 -28.28 30.96
N ILE A 209 1.66 -27.32 30.63
CA ILE A 209 3.10 -27.36 30.97
C ILE A 209 3.30 -27.40 32.49
N ARG A 210 2.59 -26.55 33.25
CA ARG A 210 2.64 -26.58 34.72
C ARG A 210 2.16 -27.90 35.33
N GLN A 211 1.26 -28.62 34.65
CA GLN A 211 0.79 -29.93 35.11
C GLN A 211 1.76 -31.06 34.75
N SER A 212 2.43 -30.98 33.59
CA SER A 212 3.47 -31.94 33.20
C SER A 212 4.75 -31.78 34.02
N ASP A 213 5.05 -30.57 34.51
CA ASP A 213 6.20 -30.29 35.40
C ASP A 213 5.93 -30.67 36.86
N LYS A 214 4.73 -31.17 37.21
CA LYS A 214 4.54 -31.75 38.55
C LYS A 214 5.37 -33.04 38.61
N PRO A 215 6.34 -33.14 39.53
CA PRO A 215 7.12 -34.36 39.67
C PRO A 215 6.14 -35.52 39.90
N GLN A 216 6.24 -36.57 39.07
CA GLN A 216 5.64 -37.85 39.38
C GLN A 216 6.12 -38.19 40.79
N ARG A 217 5.22 -38.08 41.78
CA ARG A 217 5.50 -38.60 43.12
C ARG A 217 5.77 -40.08 42.91
N ASP A 218 7.05 -40.46 42.97
CA ASP A 218 7.45 -41.84 43.05
C ASP A 218 6.60 -42.49 44.14
N LYS A 219 5.85 -43.51 43.76
CA LYS A 219 5.08 -44.29 44.72
C LYS A 219 6.04 -44.74 45.81
N PRO A 220 5.69 -44.54 47.09
CA PRO A 220 6.58 -44.88 48.17
C PRO A 220 6.92 -46.37 48.10
N GLU A 221 8.18 -46.70 48.35
CA GLU A 221 8.85 -47.96 48.04
C GLU A 221 8.16 -49.22 48.60
N TRP A 222 7.28 -49.06 49.60
CA TRP A 222 6.51 -50.12 50.22
C TRP A 222 5.33 -50.65 49.37
N GLU A 223 4.98 -50.01 48.25
CA GLU A 223 3.96 -50.51 47.30
C GLU A 223 4.54 -51.43 46.19
N ARG A 224 5.86 -51.67 46.14
CA ARG A 224 6.42 -52.58 45.13
C ARG A 224 6.22 -54.04 45.55
N PRO A 225 5.53 -54.88 44.76
CA PRO A 225 5.40 -56.30 45.07
C PRO A 225 6.78 -56.96 45.06
N LYS A 226 7.11 -57.63 46.16
CA LYS A 226 8.32 -58.46 46.28
C LYS A 226 8.14 -59.69 45.40
N ASN A 227 8.84 -59.73 44.26
CA ASN A 227 9.13 -60.97 43.54
C ASN A 227 10.46 -61.52 44.03
#